data_AF-A0A939Q387-F1
#
_entry.id   AF-A0A939Q387-F1
#
_cell.length_a   1.000
_cell.length_b   1.000
_cell.length_c   1.000
_cell.angle_alpha   90.00
_cell.angle_beta   90.00
_cell.angle_gamma   90.00
#
_symmetry.space_group_name_H-M   'P 1'
#
loop_
_entity.id
_entity.type
_entity.pdbx_description
1 polymer ?
#
loop_
_entity_poly.entity_id
_entity_poly.type
_entity_poly.pdbx_seq_one_letter_code
_entity_poly.pdbx_strand_id
1 'polypeptide(L)'
;MTKEAARRLAYRRLREAGAARFPFPIEGRIPNFTGAEAAARLLRQTPFYQKARVIKVNPDAPQLPVRAMALADGKTLIVPSPRLRGAFVCIRPQDVPKGEARRAAAIRHWHEYGKELDLEELEAFVRGRDAIGLIIAGCVAVTRRGARAGKGEGYADLEFALLKELGLGPVPVATTVHPAQIVPEMEVEPHDLSVDYIITPGEVIATETPFPKPTGIDWSLLGDEALAGMPVLARLRASRWEEMTVPDVIAPGLDLLFVGLNPGWRSAAAGHHFAGPGNHFWWLLYESGLTPVLYRPDEERKLLEHGLGITNLVMRASRSESDLTWAEMAEGGALLRERVARFRPRIVALLGKNVYRAYAGLKASAPVQWGPQPRESVPGVVEFAAPNPSPRSTVPYSRRLDLFRELARLRASLGAR
;
A
#
# COMPACT_ATOMS: atom_id res chain seq x y z
N MET A 1 -20.57 20.44 3.74
CA MET A 1 -19.97 20.50 5.11
C MET A 1 -18.84 19.48 5.26
N THR A 2 -17.89 19.73 6.17
CA THR A 2 -16.79 18.78 6.46
C THR A 2 -17.29 17.46 7.06
N LYS A 3 -16.53 16.38 6.89
CA LYS A 3 -16.86 15.06 7.50
C LYS A 3 -16.99 15.15 9.02
N GLU A 4 -16.15 15.96 9.67
CA GLU A 4 -16.20 16.14 11.12
C GLU A 4 -17.49 16.85 11.56
N ALA A 5 -17.92 17.88 10.82
CA ALA A 5 -19.20 18.53 11.06
C ALA A 5 -20.38 17.57 10.87
N ALA A 6 -20.33 16.72 9.84
CA ALA A 6 -21.35 15.70 9.58
C ALA A 6 -21.43 14.65 10.72
N ARG A 7 -20.28 14.18 11.24
CA ARG A 7 -20.25 13.27 12.40
C ARG A 7 -20.90 13.90 13.63
N ARG A 8 -20.51 15.13 13.98
CA ARG A 8 -21.07 15.87 15.13
C ARG A 8 -22.57 16.07 14.98
N LEU A 9 -23.04 16.40 13.78
CA LEU A 9 -24.47 16.54 13.48
C LEU A 9 -25.21 15.22 13.70
N ALA A 10 -24.69 14.10 13.20
CA ALA A 10 -25.30 12.78 13.37
C ALA A 10 -25.34 12.35 14.85
N TYR A 11 -24.25 12.53 15.60
CA TYR A 11 -24.21 12.21 17.03
C TYR A 11 -25.22 13.03 17.83
N ARG A 12 -25.32 14.34 17.55
CA ARG A 12 -26.31 15.22 18.19
C ARG A 12 -27.74 14.77 17.89
N ARG A 13 -28.08 14.58 16.62
CA ARG A 13 -29.43 14.16 16.20
C ARG A 13 -29.82 12.79 16.77
N LEU A 14 -28.87 11.87 16.88
CA LEU A 14 -29.12 10.55 17.47
C LEU A 14 -29.41 10.64 18.98
N ARG A 15 -28.76 11.58 19.69
CA ARG A 15 -29.06 11.88 21.09
C ARG A 15 -30.41 12.56 21.26
N GLU A 16 -30.70 13.59 20.47
CA GLU A 16 -31.98 14.31 20.47
C GLU A 16 -33.16 13.37 20.19
N ALA A 17 -32.97 12.38 19.32
CA ALA A 17 -33.98 11.36 19.03
C ALA A 17 -34.13 10.28 20.11
N GLY A 18 -33.33 10.30 21.20
CA GLY A 18 -33.32 9.23 22.22
C GLY A 18 -32.90 7.85 21.68
N ALA A 19 -32.28 7.83 20.49
CA ALA A 19 -32.09 6.61 19.71
C ALA A 19 -30.74 5.94 19.99
N ALA A 20 -29.78 6.64 20.59
CA ALA A 20 -28.45 6.11 20.91
C ALA A 20 -28.52 4.91 21.87
N ARG A 21 -27.66 3.91 21.65
CA ARG A 21 -27.56 2.70 22.48
C ARG A 21 -26.11 2.38 22.81
N PHE A 22 -25.91 1.56 23.85
CA PHE A 22 -24.58 1.07 24.26
C PHE A 22 -23.85 0.42 23.06
N PRO A 23 -22.53 0.64 22.90
CA PRO A 23 -21.60 1.27 23.85
C PRO A 23 -21.61 2.80 23.86
N PHE A 24 -21.52 3.38 25.06
CA PHE A 24 -21.33 4.82 25.30
C PHE A 24 -19.86 5.12 25.69
N PRO A 25 -19.35 6.34 25.47
CA PRO A 25 -19.94 7.41 24.64
C PRO A 25 -20.04 6.99 23.16
N ILE A 26 -20.94 7.61 22.41
CA ILE A 26 -21.15 7.26 20.99
C ILE A 26 -20.13 7.92 20.06
N GLU A 27 -19.54 9.03 20.49
CA GLU A 27 -18.47 9.75 19.80
C GLU A 27 -17.21 8.90 19.68
N GLY A 28 -16.51 9.00 18.54
CA GLY A 28 -15.34 8.17 18.23
C GLY A 28 -15.69 6.72 17.87
N ARG A 29 -16.97 6.37 17.79
CA ARG A 29 -17.48 5.05 17.41
C ARG A 29 -18.45 5.14 16.26
N ILE A 30 -18.68 4.02 15.59
CA ILE A 30 -19.91 3.83 14.82
C ILE A 30 -21.05 3.67 15.84
N PRO A 31 -22.00 4.63 15.91
CA PRO A 31 -22.94 4.69 17.02
C PRO A 31 -23.98 3.58 16.92
N ASN A 32 -24.18 2.84 18.00
CA ASN A 32 -25.28 1.89 18.07
C ASN A 32 -26.62 2.63 18.26
N PHE A 33 -27.71 2.06 17.76
CA PHE A 33 -28.98 2.74 17.69
C PHE A 33 -30.18 1.81 17.88
N THR A 34 -31.29 2.41 18.28
CA THR A 34 -32.60 1.75 18.41
C THR A 34 -33.12 1.39 17.04
N GLY A 35 -33.47 0.11 16.84
CA GLY A 35 -33.96 -0.38 15.55
C GLY A 35 -32.86 -0.97 14.64
N ALA A 36 -31.62 -1.14 15.11
CA ALA A 36 -30.58 -1.84 14.34
C ALA A 36 -31.00 -3.25 13.88
N GLU A 37 -31.74 -3.99 14.72
CA GLU A 37 -32.31 -5.29 14.34
C GLU A 37 -33.41 -5.18 13.27
N ALA A 38 -34.21 -4.12 13.31
CA ALA A 38 -35.22 -3.86 12.28
C ALA A 38 -34.57 -3.50 10.93
N ALA A 39 -33.52 -2.66 10.95
CA ALA A 39 -32.72 -2.36 9.77
C ALA A 39 -32.07 -3.62 9.18
N ALA A 40 -31.54 -4.52 10.01
CA ALA A 40 -31.02 -5.80 9.54
C ALA A 40 -32.13 -6.66 8.89
N ARG A 41 -33.31 -6.76 9.51
CA ARG A 41 -34.46 -7.49 8.93
C ARG A 41 -34.90 -6.91 7.58
N LEU A 42 -34.86 -5.58 7.43
CA LEU A 42 -35.20 -4.94 6.15
C LEU A 42 -34.11 -5.20 5.10
N LEU A 43 -32.83 -5.14 5.46
CA LEU A 43 -31.71 -5.55 4.60
C LEU A 43 -31.91 -7.00 4.10
N ARG A 44 -32.36 -7.91 4.97
CA ARG A 44 -32.61 -9.33 4.66
C ARG A 44 -33.56 -9.53 3.47
N GLN A 45 -34.49 -8.60 3.28
CA GLN A 45 -35.53 -8.67 2.24
C GLN A 45 -35.02 -8.18 0.88
N THR A 46 -33.85 -7.57 0.82
CA THR A 46 -33.33 -6.99 -0.43
C THR A 46 -32.80 -8.06 -1.40
N PRO A 47 -32.95 -7.89 -2.72
CA PRO A 47 -32.45 -8.87 -3.70
C PRO A 47 -30.94 -9.10 -3.62
N PHE A 48 -30.17 -8.02 -3.39
CA PHE A 48 -28.71 -8.10 -3.31
C PHE A 48 -28.24 -8.85 -2.04
N TYR A 49 -28.97 -8.78 -0.93
CA TYR A 49 -28.70 -9.62 0.24
C TYR A 49 -29.03 -11.08 -0.04
N GLN A 50 -30.19 -11.36 -0.62
CA GLN A 50 -30.64 -12.73 -0.91
C GLN A 50 -29.66 -13.45 -1.84
N LYS A 51 -29.18 -12.76 -2.89
CA LYS A 51 -28.21 -13.30 -3.85
C LYS A 51 -26.82 -13.55 -3.24
N ALA A 52 -26.38 -12.75 -2.27
CA ALA A 52 -25.04 -12.86 -1.71
C ALA A 52 -24.89 -14.14 -0.85
N ARG A 53 -24.00 -15.05 -1.25
CA ARG A 53 -23.61 -16.21 -0.43
C ARG A 53 -22.55 -15.87 0.60
N VAL A 54 -21.72 -14.89 0.28
CA VAL A 54 -20.67 -14.36 1.13
C VAL A 54 -20.90 -12.87 1.34
N ILE A 55 -20.84 -12.44 2.59
CA ILE A 55 -21.04 -11.05 2.99
C ILE A 55 -19.89 -10.57 3.88
N LYS A 56 -19.32 -9.40 3.54
CA LYS A 56 -18.39 -8.70 4.42
C LYS A 56 -19.16 -7.73 5.29
N VAL A 57 -18.94 -7.75 6.60
CA VAL A 57 -19.63 -6.85 7.54
C VAL A 57 -18.62 -6.32 8.55
N ASN A 58 -18.57 -5.00 8.77
CA ASN A 58 -17.67 -4.41 9.78
C ASN A 58 -17.97 -4.92 11.22
N PRO A 59 -16.96 -4.93 12.13
CA PRO A 59 -17.08 -5.40 13.51
C PRO A 59 -18.04 -4.61 14.40
N ASP A 60 -18.39 -3.37 14.04
CA ASP A 60 -19.00 -2.44 14.99
C ASP A 60 -20.34 -2.94 15.54
N ALA A 61 -20.68 -2.44 16.74
CA ALA A 61 -21.88 -2.84 17.49
C ALA A 61 -23.21 -2.75 16.68
N PRO A 62 -23.51 -1.65 15.95
CA PRO A 62 -24.75 -1.57 15.17
C PRO A 62 -24.86 -2.59 14.03
N GLN A 63 -23.75 -3.20 13.60
CA GLN A 63 -23.75 -4.23 12.57
C GLN A 63 -23.84 -5.66 13.14
N LEU A 64 -23.80 -5.85 14.47
CA LEU A 64 -23.97 -7.18 15.09
C LEU A 64 -25.25 -7.90 14.62
N PRO A 65 -26.42 -7.25 14.54
CA PRO A 65 -27.63 -7.91 14.04
C PRO A 65 -27.47 -8.44 12.61
N VAL A 66 -26.78 -7.70 11.73
CA VAL A 66 -26.54 -8.12 10.34
C VAL A 66 -25.63 -9.34 10.28
N ARG A 67 -24.55 -9.35 11.08
CA ARG A 67 -23.62 -10.49 11.18
C ARG A 67 -24.33 -11.76 11.67
N ALA A 68 -25.09 -11.64 12.76
CA ALA A 68 -25.83 -12.76 13.34
C ALA A 68 -26.88 -13.31 12.36
N MET A 69 -27.60 -12.42 11.69
CA MET A 69 -28.60 -12.78 10.69
C MET A 69 -27.97 -13.48 9.48
N ALA A 70 -26.84 -12.99 8.96
CA ALA A 70 -26.14 -13.63 7.86
C ALA A 70 -25.73 -15.07 8.16
N LEU A 71 -25.18 -15.33 9.35
CA LEU A 71 -24.82 -16.68 9.77
C LEU A 71 -26.07 -17.57 9.94
N ALA A 72 -27.14 -17.04 10.54
CA ALA A 72 -28.41 -17.76 10.68
C ALA A 72 -29.04 -18.11 9.31
N ASP A 73 -28.79 -17.30 8.29
CA ASP A 73 -29.24 -17.49 6.90
C ASP A 73 -28.31 -18.41 6.08
N GLY A 74 -27.30 -19.02 6.72
CA GLY A 74 -26.39 -19.93 6.05
C GLY A 74 -25.41 -19.23 5.11
N LYS A 75 -25.08 -17.96 5.35
CA LYS A 75 -24.10 -17.20 4.56
C LYS A 75 -22.73 -17.24 5.23
N THR A 76 -21.67 -17.28 4.43
CA THR A 76 -20.31 -17.10 4.93
C THR A 76 -20.09 -15.64 5.28
N LEU A 77 -19.62 -15.41 6.50
CA LEU A 77 -19.36 -14.08 7.04
C LEU A 77 -17.86 -13.78 6.98
N ILE A 78 -17.52 -12.66 6.33
CA ILE A 78 -16.17 -12.10 6.30
C ILE A 78 -16.15 -10.84 7.17
N VAL A 79 -15.21 -10.75 8.09
CA VAL A 79 -15.10 -9.60 8.99
C VAL A 79 -13.66 -9.11 9.04
N PRO A 80 -13.38 -7.82 8.83
CA PRO A 80 -12.02 -7.30 8.91
C PRO A 80 -11.47 -7.46 10.33
N SER A 81 -10.19 -7.81 10.40
CA SER A 81 -9.43 -7.81 11.64
C SER A 81 -9.44 -6.40 12.25
N PRO A 82 -9.65 -6.24 13.57
CA PRO A 82 -9.65 -4.92 14.19
C PRO A 82 -8.37 -4.14 13.88
N ARG A 83 -8.54 -2.95 13.31
CA ARG A 83 -7.44 -2.03 12.93
C ARG A 83 -6.47 -2.61 11.89
N LEU A 84 -6.89 -3.57 11.07
CA LEU A 84 -6.06 -4.20 10.04
C LEU A 84 -4.74 -4.79 10.61
N ARG A 85 -4.78 -5.31 11.85
CA ARG A 85 -3.64 -6.00 12.46
C ARG A 85 -3.35 -7.34 11.77
N GLY A 86 -4.41 -8.03 11.37
CA GLY A 86 -4.42 -9.10 10.39
C GLY A 86 -5.29 -8.73 9.20
N ALA A 87 -5.60 -9.69 8.33
CA ALA A 87 -6.45 -9.42 7.17
C ALA A 87 -7.93 -9.49 7.57
N PHE A 88 -8.54 -10.66 7.50
CA PHE A 88 -9.97 -10.85 7.74
C PHE A 88 -10.22 -12.18 8.46
N VAL A 89 -11.26 -12.22 9.29
CA VAL A 89 -11.79 -13.45 9.87
C VAL A 89 -12.91 -13.96 8.97
N CYS A 90 -12.85 -15.24 8.64
CA CYS A 90 -13.87 -15.98 7.91
C CYS A 90 -14.62 -16.90 8.88
N ILE A 91 -15.93 -16.74 8.97
CA ILE A 91 -16.82 -17.61 9.73
C ILE A 91 -17.77 -18.26 8.73
N ARG A 92 -17.66 -19.58 8.58
CA ARG A 92 -18.52 -20.33 7.66
C ARG A 92 -19.73 -20.85 8.43
N PRO A 93 -20.92 -20.90 7.79
CA PRO A 93 -22.15 -21.29 8.48
C PRO A 93 -22.11 -22.73 9.00
N GLN A 94 -21.39 -23.64 8.34
CA GLN A 94 -21.22 -25.03 8.81
C GLN A 94 -20.41 -25.15 10.10
N ASP A 95 -19.59 -24.14 10.42
CA ASP A 95 -18.75 -24.12 11.63
C ASP A 95 -19.51 -23.49 12.82
N VAL A 96 -20.77 -23.06 12.62
CA VAL A 96 -21.61 -22.42 13.63
C VAL A 96 -22.73 -23.38 14.07
N PRO A 97 -22.71 -23.86 15.33
CA PRO A 97 -23.78 -24.69 15.86
C PRO A 97 -25.15 -24.01 15.80
N LYS A 98 -26.19 -24.81 15.64
CA LYS A 98 -27.57 -24.32 15.56
C LYS A 98 -27.93 -23.52 16.82
N GLY A 99 -28.38 -22.29 16.62
CA GLY A 99 -28.73 -21.36 17.71
C GLY A 99 -27.59 -20.45 18.18
N GLU A 100 -26.34 -20.67 17.73
CA GLU A 100 -25.18 -19.90 18.19
C GLU A 100 -24.78 -18.73 17.28
N ALA A 101 -25.56 -18.45 16.21
CA ALA A 101 -25.24 -17.42 15.22
C ALA A 101 -24.93 -16.04 15.84
N ARG A 102 -25.66 -15.62 16.88
CA ARG A 102 -25.40 -14.34 17.57
C ARG A 102 -24.08 -14.36 18.37
N ARG A 103 -23.72 -15.51 18.97
CA ARG A 103 -22.46 -15.70 19.69
C ARG A 103 -21.30 -15.68 18.70
N ALA A 104 -21.38 -16.46 17.62
CA ALA A 104 -20.38 -16.49 16.55
C ALA A 104 -20.16 -15.13 15.87
N ALA A 105 -21.22 -14.32 15.73
CA ALA A 105 -21.12 -12.97 15.16
C ALA A 105 -20.42 -11.92 16.06
N ALA A 106 -20.22 -12.22 17.34
CA ALA A 106 -19.62 -11.27 18.30
C ALA A 106 -18.09 -11.40 18.34
N ILE A 107 -17.41 -10.26 18.24
CA ILE A 107 -15.93 -10.15 18.14
C ILE A 107 -15.20 -11.03 19.16
N ARG A 108 -15.67 -11.04 20.42
CA ARG A 108 -15.03 -11.77 21.52
C ARG A 108 -14.98 -13.29 21.33
N HIS A 109 -15.80 -13.85 20.44
CA HIS A 109 -15.89 -15.30 20.22
C HIS A 109 -15.33 -15.73 18.86
N TRP A 110 -14.77 -14.83 18.05
CA TRP A 110 -14.29 -15.22 16.72
C TRP A 110 -13.18 -16.25 16.72
N HIS A 111 -12.38 -16.32 17.78
CA HIS A 111 -11.38 -17.37 17.93
C HIS A 111 -11.97 -18.78 18.10
N GLU A 112 -13.26 -18.88 18.50
CA GLU A 112 -13.97 -20.15 18.67
C GLU A 112 -14.63 -20.65 17.36
N TYR A 113 -15.05 -19.74 16.49
CA TYR A 113 -15.85 -20.06 15.30
C TYR A 113 -15.21 -19.67 13.96
N GLY A 114 -14.24 -18.76 14.00
CA GLY A 114 -13.68 -18.10 12.84
C GLY A 114 -12.24 -18.50 12.58
N LYS A 115 -11.88 -18.55 11.30
CA LYS A 115 -10.50 -18.67 10.84
C LYS A 115 -10.00 -17.29 10.41
N GLU A 116 -8.88 -16.85 10.98
CA GLU A 116 -8.16 -15.68 10.45
C GLU A 116 -7.49 -16.08 9.12
N LEU A 117 -7.78 -15.31 8.07
CA LEU A 117 -7.20 -15.46 6.75
C LEU A 117 -5.92 -14.64 6.66
N ASP A 118 -4.88 -15.21 6.06
CA ASP A 118 -3.74 -14.42 5.57
C ASP A 118 -4.06 -13.73 4.23
N LEU A 119 -3.07 -13.07 3.63
CA LEU A 119 -3.28 -12.32 2.39
C LEU A 119 -3.53 -13.25 1.20
N GLU A 120 -2.78 -14.34 1.12
CA GLU A 120 -2.87 -15.33 0.05
C GLU A 120 -4.23 -16.03 0.08
N GLU A 121 -4.69 -16.45 1.26
CA GLU A 121 -6.00 -17.06 1.47
C GLU A 121 -7.13 -16.06 1.17
N LEU A 122 -6.99 -14.80 1.61
CA LEU A 122 -7.96 -13.76 1.30
C LEU A 122 -8.01 -13.44 -0.20
N GLU A 123 -6.87 -13.40 -0.89
CA GLU A 123 -6.80 -13.18 -2.34
C GLU A 123 -7.46 -14.32 -3.10
N ALA A 124 -7.15 -15.57 -2.76
CA ALA A 124 -7.79 -16.74 -3.32
C ALA A 124 -9.31 -16.72 -3.09
N PHE A 125 -9.74 -16.25 -1.92
CA PHE A 125 -11.14 -16.10 -1.57
C PHE A 125 -11.84 -15.00 -2.41
N VAL A 126 -11.21 -13.84 -2.57
CA VAL A 126 -11.73 -12.71 -3.35
C VAL A 126 -11.81 -13.02 -4.84
N ARG A 127 -10.84 -13.75 -5.39
CA ARG A 127 -10.79 -14.14 -6.82
C ARG A 127 -11.58 -15.41 -7.13
N GLY A 128 -11.95 -16.17 -6.11
CA GLY A 128 -12.62 -17.46 -6.24
C GLY A 128 -14.10 -17.36 -6.63
N ARG A 129 -14.73 -18.54 -6.80
CA ARG A 129 -16.18 -18.64 -7.09
C ARG A 129 -17.07 -18.18 -5.92
N ASP A 130 -16.51 -18.08 -4.72
CA ASP A 130 -17.17 -17.62 -3.50
C ASP A 130 -16.77 -16.19 -3.12
N ALA A 131 -16.57 -15.33 -4.13
CA ALA A 131 -16.23 -13.92 -3.93
C ALA A 131 -17.29 -13.18 -3.09
N ILE A 132 -16.86 -12.11 -2.43
CA ILE A 132 -17.73 -11.27 -1.60
C ILE A 132 -18.83 -10.65 -2.46
N GLY A 133 -20.08 -11.00 -2.17
CA GLY A 133 -21.25 -10.57 -2.94
C GLY A 133 -21.98 -9.35 -2.36
N LEU A 134 -21.65 -8.95 -1.13
CA LEU A 134 -22.22 -7.79 -0.45
C LEU A 134 -21.26 -7.28 0.63
N ILE A 135 -21.13 -5.96 0.73
CA ILE A 135 -20.35 -5.30 1.78
C ILE A 135 -21.27 -4.43 2.63
N ILE A 136 -21.19 -4.57 3.96
CA ILE A 136 -21.88 -3.74 4.94
C ILE A 136 -20.84 -2.89 5.67
N ALA A 137 -20.81 -1.60 5.35
CA ALA A 137 -19.89 -0.63 5.93
C ALA A 137 -20.47 0.02 7.19
N GLY A 138 -19.67 0.11 8.25
CA GLY A 138 -20.00 0.91 9.43
C GLY A 138 -20.08 2.40 9.08
N CYS A 139 -21.04 3.11 9.66
CA CYS A 139 -21.33 4.50 9.29
C CYS A 139 -21.75 5.35 10.50
N VAL A 140 -21.15 6.54 10.63
CA VAL A 140 -21.57 7.58 11.58
C VAL A 140 -22.58 8.50 10.94
N ALA A 141 -22.28 9.01 9.75
CA ALA A 141 -23.12 9.93 9.00
C ALA A 141 -23.14 9.54 7.52
N VAL A 142 -24.30 9.66 6.88
CA VAL A 142 -24.48 9.35 5.45
C VAL A 142 -25.40 10.36 4.79
N THR A 143 -25.17 10.70 3.52
CA THR A 143 -26.11 11.51 2.74
C THR A 143 -27.04 10.60 1.94
N ARG A 144 -28.23 11.09 1.55
CA ARG A 144 -29.12 10.34 0.64
C ARG A 144 -28.46 9.99 -0.71
N ARG A 145 -27.41 10.72 -1.11
CA ARG A 145 -26.61 10.48 -2.32
C ARG A 145 -25.41 9.54 -2.12
N GLY A 146 -25.29 8.89 -0.96
CA GLY A 146 -24.30 7.83 -0.72
C GLY A 146 -22.91 8.29 -0.25
N ALA A 147 -22.69 9.57 0.01
CA ALA A 147 -21.49 10.04 0.73
C ALA A 147 -21.51 9.51 2.17
N ARG A 148 -20.43 8.86 2.61
CA ARG A 148 -20.34 8.15 3.90
C ARG A 148 -19.18 8.67 4.76
N ALA A 149 -19.41 8.85 6.05
CA ALA A 149 -18.36 9.08 7.04
C ALA A 149 -18.36 7.97 8.08
N GLY A 150 -17.22 7.30 8.23
CA GLY A 150 -16.92 6.43 9.39
C GLY A 150 -16.55 7.24 10.63
N LYS A 151 -15.97 6.58 11.64
CA LYS A 151 -15.54 7.18 12.91
C LYS A 151 -14.32 8.10 12.82
N GLY A 152 -13.63 8.16 11.69
CA GLY A 152 -12.50 9.07 11.45
C GLY A 152 -11.14 8.42 11.25
N GLU A 153 -11.01 7.11 11.48
CA GLU A 153 -9.72 6.39 11.37
C GLU A 153 -9.44 5.81 9.98
N GLY A 154 -10.35 5.95 9.01
CA GLY A 154 -10.16 5.46 7.63
C GLY A 154 -10.15 3.94 7.44
N TYR A 155 -10.28 3.13 8.50
CA TYR A 155 -10.19 1.67 8.39
C TYR A 155 -11.17 1.04 7.39
N ALA A 156 -12.45 1.45 7.40
CA ALA A 156 -13.43 0.86 6.48
C ALA A 156 -13.13 1.14 5.00
N ASP A 157 -12.54 2.30 4.73
CA ASP A 157 -12.12 2.74 3.41
C ASP A 157 -10.89 1.93 2.97
N LEU A 158 -9.89 1.79 3.85
CA LEU A 158 -8.70 0.95 3.64
C LEU A 158 -9.02 -0.54 3.50
N GLU A 159 -9.99 -1.07 4.26
CA GLU A 159 -10.45 -2.46 4.15
C GLU A 159 -11.03 -2.72 2.76
N PHE A 160 -11.80 -1.79 2.21
CA PHE A 160 -12.35 -1.91 0.86
C PHE A 160 -11.25 -1.80 -0.19
N ALA A 161 -10.37 -0.80 -0.04
CA ALA A 161 -9.20 -0.61 -0.90
C ALA A 161 -8.28 -1.86 -0.92
N LEU A 162 -8.05 -2.49 0.22
CA LEU A 162 -7.32 -3.76 0.33
C LEU A 162 -8.01 -4.87 -0.47
N LEU A 163 -9.33 -5.05 -0.34
CA LEU A 163 -10.04 -6.05 -1.14
C LEU A 163 -9.96 -5.74 -2.64
N LYS A 164 -10.00 -4.45 -3.03
CA LYS A 164 -9.81 -4.00 -4.42
C LYS A 164 -8.43 -4.36 -4.96
N GLU A 165 -7.36 -4.13 -4.18
CA GLU A 165 -6.02 -4.59 -4.53
C GLU A 165 -6.02 -6.08 -4.83
N LEU A 166 -6.65 -6.88 -3.97
CA LEU A 166 -6.72 -8.35 -4.11
C LEU A 166 -7.63 -8.85 -5.26
N GLY A 167 -8.22 -7.93 -6.04
CA GLY A 167 -8.99 -8.26 -7.25
C GLY A 167 -10.50 -8.29 -7.05
N LEU A 168 -11.03 -7.67 -5.98
CA LEU A 168 -12.47 -7.59 -5.77
C LEU A 168 -13.14 -6.85 -6.94
N GLY A 169 -14.09 -7.52 -7.59
CA GLY A 169 -14.91 -6.95 -8.64
C GLY A 169 -15.96 -5.95 -8.12
N PRO A 170 -16.86 -5.46 -8.99
CA PRO A 170 -18.00 -4.65 -8.58
C PRO A 170 -18.88 -5.40 -7.58
N VAL A 171 -19.16 -4.79 -6.44
CA VAL A 171 -19.98 -5.37 -5.37
C VAL A 171 -20.88 -4.28 -4.77
N PRO A 172 -22.16 -4.59 -4.45
CA PRO A 172 -23.01 -3.64 -3.74
C PRO A 172 -22.45 -3.36 -2.34
N VAL A 173 -22.41 -2.08 -1.97
CA VAL A 173 -22.04 -1.60 -0.64
C VAL A 173 -23.26 -1.00 0.02
N ALA A 174 -23.63 -1.50 1.19
CA ALA A 174 -24.74 -0.98 1.98
C ALA A 174 -24.28 -0.53 3.36
N THR A 175 -25.11 0.25 4.04
CA THR A 175 -24.93 0.57 5.46
C THR A 175 -26.26 0.48 6.21
N THR A 176 -26.19 0.13 7.50
CA THR A 176 -27.34 0.16 8.42
C THR A 176 -27.19 1.34 9.38
N VAL A 177 -28.18 2.23 9.39
CA VAL A 177 -28.16 3.47 10.19
C VAL A 177 -29.53 3.82 10.74
N HIS A 178 -29.58 4.67 11.76
CA HIS A 178 -30.79 5.36 12.15
C HIS A 178 -31.08 6.54 11.20
N PRO A 179 -32.36 6.93 10.94
CA PRO A 179 -32.67 8.10 10.11
C PRO A 179 -31.99 9.40 10.57
N ALA A 180 -31.76 9.56 11.88
CA ALA A 180 -31.05 10.70 12.47
C ALA A 180 -29.58 10.85 11.99
N GLN A 181 -28.98 9.77 11.49
CA GLN A 181 -27.62 9.76 10.95
C GLN A 181 -27.57 10.17 9.46
N ILE A 182 -28.73 10.37 8.83
CA ILE A 182 -28.82 10.89 7.47
C ILE A 182 -28.65 12.42 7.53
N VAL A 183 -27.53 12.89 6.98
CA VAL A 183 -27.16 14.31 6.93
C VAL A 183 -27.42 14.87 5.52
N PRO A 184 -27.64 16.19 5.37
CA PRO A 184 -28.04 16.76 4.08
C PRO A 184 -26.93 16.69 3.02
N GLU A 185 -25.69 16.97 3.42
CA GLU A 185 -24.52 17.01 2.54
C GLU A 185 -23.25 16.71 3.33
N MET A 186 -22.17 16.37 2.63
CA MET A 186 -20.86 16.09 3.21
C MET A 186 -19.80 16.09 2.10
N GLU A 187 -18.59 16.53 2.44
CA GLU A 187 -17.41 16.41 1.58
C GLU A 187 -17.03 14.94 1.33
N VAL A 188 -16.54 14.67 0.12
CA VAL A 188 -16.09 13.35 -0.32
C VAL A 188 -14.69 13.49 -0.89
N GLU A 189 -13.80 12.62 -0.44
CA GLU A 189 -12.41 12.51 -0.89
C GLU A 189 -12.25 11.29 -1.80
N PRO A 190 -11.25 11.25 -2.70
CA PRO A 190 -11.09 10.15 -3.66
C PRO A 190 -10.95 8.75 -3.03
N HIS A 191 -10.45 8.68 -1.81
CA HIS A 191 -10.24 7.44 -1.08
C HIS A 191 -11.47 7.02 -0.22
N ASP A 192 -12.56 7.78 -0.25
CA ASP A 192 -13.77 7.43 0.53
C ASP A 192 -14.61 6.34 -0.13
N LEU A 193 -15.00 5.37 0.68
CA LEU A 193 -15.99 4.37 0.32
C LEU A 193 -17.41 4.96 0.34
N SER A 194 -17.94 5.23 -0.85
CA SER A 194 -19.36 5.53 -1.07
C SER A 194 -20.25 4.28 -0.88
N VAL A 195 -21.52 4.50 -0.52
CA VAL A 195 -22.50 3.43 -0.32
C VAL A 195 -23.58 3.48 -1.41
N ASP A 196 -23.96 2.31 -1.92
CA ASP A 196 -25.03 2.16 -2.90
C ASP A 196 -26.41 2.16 -2.23
N TYR A 197 -26.50 1.60 -1.03
CA TYR A 197 -27.77 1.45 -0.29
C TYR A 197 -27.66 1.89 1.17
N ILE A 198 -28.69 2.58 1.66
CA ILE A 198 -28.85 2.95 3.07
C ILE A 198 -30.07 2.23 3.60
N ILE A 199 -29.88 1.44 4.66
CA ILE A 199 -30.95 0.70 5.31
C ILE A 199 -31.24 1.31 6.66
N THR A 200 -32.45 1.82 6.83
CA THR A 200 -32.96 2.29 8.11
C THR A 200 -33.95 1.26 8.67
N PRO A 201 -34.46 1.43 9.91
CA PRO A 201 -35.51 0.57 10.42
C PRO A 201 -36.81 0.57 9.58
N GLY A 202 -37.06 1.61 8.78
CA GLY A 202 -38.33 1.80 8.06
C GLY A 202 -38.23 1.92 6.55
N GLU A 203 -37.04 2.14 5.97
CA GLU A 203 -36.87 2.29 4.53
C GLU A 203 -35.52 1.77 4.02
N VAL A 204 -35.52 1.35 2.74
CA VAL A 204 -34.33 1.06 1.94
C VAL A 204 -34.18 2.20 0.94
N ILE A 205 -33.05 2.91 0.97
CA ILE A 205 -32.75 4.01 0.07
C ILE A 205 -31.66 3.54 -0.90
N ALA A 206 -31.98 3.46 -2.19
CA ALA A 206 -30.98 3.41 -3.24
C ALA A 206 -30.42 4.82 -3.44
N THR A 207 -29.09 4.96 -3.37
CA THR A 207 -28.46 6.28 -3.32
C THR A 207 -28.17 6.88 -4.69
N GLU A 208 -28.12 6.03 -5.72
CA GLU A 208 -27.66 6.39 -7.07
C GLU A 208 -26.37 7.24 -7.01
N THR A 209 -25.45 6.81 -6.13
CA THR A 209 -24.29 7.62 -5.74
C THR A 209 -23.49 8.08 -6.97
N PRO A 210 -23.25 9.39 -7.13
CA PRO A 210 -22.35 9.90 -8.16
C PRO A 210 -20.87 9.70 -7.78
N PHE A 211 -20.61 9.36 -6.51
CA PHE A 211 -19.27 9.29 -5.95
C PHE A 211 -18.64 7.93 -6.26
N PRO A 212 -17.47 7.89 -6.94
CA PRO A 212 -16.78 6.64 -7.23
C PRO A 212 -16.36 5.96 -5.92
N LYS A 213 -16.27 4.63 -5.96
CA LYS A 213 -15.64 3.85 -4.90
C LYS A 213 -14.11 3.86 -5.09
N PRO A 214 -13.31 3.68 -4.03
CA PRO A 214 -11.87 3.58 -4.15
C PRO A 214 -11.47 2.44 -5.10
N THR A 215 -10.49 2.65 -5.96
CA THR A 215 -10.03 1.62 -6.92
C THR A 215 -8.93 0.73 -6.37
N GLY A 216 -8.30 1.13 -5.26
CA GLY A 216 -7.18 0.47 -4.61
C GLY A 216 -6.69 1.31 -3.42
N ILE A 217 -5.53 0.98 -2.88
CA ILE A 217 -4.93 1.72 -1.76
C ILE A 217 -4.19 2.93 -2.32
N ASP A 218 -4.51 4.12 -1.82
CA ASP A 218 -3.67 5.30 -2.05
C ASP A 218 -2.47 5.28 -1.10
N TRP A 219 -1.38 4.67 -1.56
CA TRP A 219 -0.14 4.53 -0.79
C TRP A 219 0.52 5.86 -0.44
N SER A 220 0.20 6.95 -1.15
CA SER A 220 0.75 8.29 -0.86
C SER A 220 0.21 8.88 0.44
N LEU A 221 -0.97 8.42 0.89
CA LEU A 221 -1.60 8.86 2.13
C LEU A 221 -1.15 8.03 3.35
N LEU A 222 -0.32 7.00 3.15
CA LEU A 222 0.13 6.08 4.20
C LEU A 222 1.63 6.26 4.49
N GLY A 223 1.93 7.01 5.54
CA GLY A 223 3.30 7.11 6.08
C GLY A 223 3.75 5.83 6.80
N ASP A 224 5.05 5.74 7.10
CA ASP A 224 5.66 4.57 7.74
C ASP A 224 5.03 4.20 9.09
N GLU A 225 4.65 5.21 9.90
CA GLU A 225 3.99 5.00 11.19
C GLU A 225 2.60 4.33 11.03
N ALA A 226 1.83 4.76 10.02
CA ALA A 226 0.53 4.16 9.73
C ALA A 226 0.67 2.70 9.28
N LEU A 227 1.69 2.40 8.45
CA LEU A 227 1.98 1.04 7.99
C LEU A 227 2.49 0.13 9.12
N ALA A 228 3.29 0.65 10.05
CA ALA A 228 3.71 -0.09 11.23
C ALA A 228 2.51 -0.52 12.11
N GLY A 229 1.46 0.30 12.15
CA GLY A 229 0.20 -0.02 12.82
C GLY A 229 -0.69 -1.03 12.08
N MET A 230 -0.43 -1.28 10.79
CA MET A 230 -1.24 -2.13 9.91
C MET A 230 -0.37 -3.16 9.15
N PRO A 231 0.15 -4.20 9.84
CA PRO A 231 1.08 -5.18 9.26
C PRO A 231 0.57 -5.86 7.98
N VAL A 232 -0.74 -6.01 7.83
CA VAL A 232 -1.34 -6.59 6.61
C VAL A 232 -1.07 -5.71 5.39
N LEU A 233 -1.16 -4.38 5.53
CA LEU A 233 -0.89 -3.45 4.43
C LEU A 233 0.61 -3.39 4.12
N ALA A 234 1.45 -3.42 5.16
CA ALA A 234 2.90 -3.54 4.97
C ALA A 234 3.29 -4.83 4.25
N ARG A 235 2.63 -5.95 4.57
CA ARG A 235 2.85 -7.24 3.89
C ARG A 235 2.33 -7.22 2.46
N LEU A 236 1.20 -6.59 2.18
CA LEU A 236 0.68 -6.43 0.81
C LEU A 236 1.62 -5.55 -0.02
N ARG A 237 2.06 -4.41 0.53
CA ARG A 237 3.02 -3.53 -0.11
C ARG A 237 4.33 -4.27 -0.40
N ALA A 238 4.77 -5.09 0.55
CA ALA A 238 5.88 -5.98 0.33
C ALA A 238 5.55 -7.00 -0.76
N SER A 239 4.46 -7.77 -0.71
CA SER A 239 4.19 -8.86 -1.67
C SER A 239 3.99 -8.39 -3.12
N ARG A 240 3.62 -7.12 -3.35
CA ARG A 240 3.53 -6.49 -4.68
C ARG A 240 4.78 -5.74 -5.12
N TRP A 241 5.93 -6.00 -4.46
CA TRP A 241 7.22 -5.39 -4.80
C TRP A 241 7.58 -5.56 -6.29
N GLU A 242 7.15 -6.63 -6.95
CA GLU A 242 7.46 -6.94 -8.37
C GLU A 242 6.94 -5.87 -9.34
N GLU A 243 5.85 -5.19 -8.99
CA GLU A 243 5.24 -4.10 -9.79
C GLU A 243 5.75 -2.71 -9.37
N MET A 244 6.51 -2.64 -8.27
CA MET A 244 6.99 -1.38 -7.71
C MET A 244 8.31 -0.96 -8.38
N THR A 245 8.37 0.32 -8.75
CA THR A 245 9.60 0.97 -9.21
C THR A 245 10.06 1.98 -8.17
N VAL A 246 11.36 2.28 -8.15
CA VAL A 246 11.90 3.41 -7.39
C VAL A 246 12.16 4.54 -8.39
N PRO A 247 11.55 5.72 -8.21
CA PRO A 247 11.76 6.85 -9.12
C PRO A 247 13.25 7.23 -9.24
N ASP A 248 13.68 7.62 -10.44
CA ASP A 248 15.05 8.11 -10.63
C ASP A 248 15.25 9.44 -9.88
N VAL A 249 16.45 9.60 -9.30
CA VAL A 249 16.94 10.86 -8.76
C VAL A 249 17.95 11.40 -9.77
N ILE A 250 17.45 12.06 -10.81
CA ILE A 250 18.27 12.53 -11.94
C ILE A 250 17.88 13.95 -12.35
N ALA A 251 18.88 14.76 -12.70
CA ALA A 251 18.73 16.11 -13.22
C ALA A 251 19.80 16.39 -14.29
N PRO A 252 19.64 17.42 -15.14
CA PRO A 252 20.74 17.91 -15.96
C PRO A 252 21.89 18.45 -15.10
N GLY A 253 23.11 18.40 -15.61
CA GLY A 253 24.25 19.06 -14.95
C GLY A 253 24.91 18.28 -13.82
N LEU A 254 24.58 17.00 -13.64
CA LEU A 254 25.21 16.16 -12.63
C LEU A 254 26.72 16.03 -12.85
N ASP A 255 27.46 15.99 -11.74
CA ASP A 255 28.86 15.57 -11.71
C ASP A 255 28.94 14.04 -11.79
N LEU A 256 28.08 13.35 -11.05
CA LEU A 256 28.17 11.91 -10.85
C LEU A 256 26.79 11.28 -10.76
N LEU A 257 26.53 10.28 -11.61
CA LEU A 257 25.33 9.45 -11.59
C LEU A 257 25.68 8.05 -11.09
N PHE A 258 25.12 7.65 -9.95
CA PHE A 258 25.21 6.28 -9.45
C PHE A 258 24.16 5.40 -10.12
N VAL A 259 24.58 4.20 -10.52
CA VAL A 259 23.72 3.23 -11.20
C VAL A 259 23.76 1.91 -10.46
N GLY A 260 22.66 1.59 -9.77
CA GLY A 260 22.40 0.27 -9.23
C GLY A 260 22.01 -0.75 -10.31
N LEU A 261 21.96 -2.02 -9.95
CA LEU A 261 21.40 -3.04 -10.84
C LEU A 261 19.90 -2.84 -11.03
N ASN A 262 19.14 -2.97 -9.94
CA ASN A 262 17.70 -2.80 -9.87
C ASN A 262 17.27 -2.60 -8.41
N PRO A 263 16.06 -2.09 -8.15
CA PRO A 263 15.56 -2.01 -6.79
C PRO A 263 15.45 -3.39 -6.13
N GLY A 264 16.07 -3.57 -4.96
CA GLY A 264 15.70 -4.70 -4.11
C GLY A 264 14.27 -4.52 -3.57
N TRP A 265 13.56 -5.61 -3.25
CA TRP A 265 12.17 -5.54 -2.77
C TRP A 265 11.96 -4.54 -1.62
N ARG A 266 12.94 -4.36 -0.73
CA ARG A 266 12.88 -3.38 0.37
C ARG A 266 12.97 -1.94 -0.10
N SER A 267 13.84 -1.66 -1.08
CA SER A 267 13.92 -0.35 -1.73
C SER A 267 12.64 -0.03 -2.47
N ALA A 268 12.09 -1.00 -3.20
CA ALA A 268 10.83 -0.86 -3.91
C ALA A 268 9.65 -0.63 -2.95
N ALA A 269 9.57 -1.41 -1.88
CA ALA A 269 8.57 -1.25 -0.83
C ALA A 269 8.71 0.09 -0.10
N ALA A 270 9.92 0.60 0.14
CA ALA A 270 10.13 1.91 0.74
C ALA A 270 9.90 3.07 -0.25
N GLY A 271 10.02 2.83 -1.56
CA GLY A 271 10.01 3.87 -2.58
C GLY A 271 11.32 4.66 -2.69
N HIS A 272 12.42 4.15 -2.14
CA HIS A 272 13.70 4.85 -2.03
C HIS A 272 14.89 3.98 -2.39
N HIS A 273 15.91 4.58 -3.02
CA HIS A 273 17.12 3.86 -3.44
C HIS A 273 17.91 3.36 -2.24
N PHE A 274 18.37 2.11 -2.33
CA PHE A 274 19.22 1.47 -1.32
C PHE A 274 18.66 1.45 0.12
N ALA A 275 17.34 1.53 0.32
CA ALA A 275 16.68 1.52 1.64
C ALA A 275 16.72 0.19 2.43
N GLY A 276 17.35 -0.88 1.92
CA GLY A 276 17.45 -2.14 2.65
C GLY A 276 18.35 -2.04 3.90
N PRO A 277 17.99 -2.68 5.03
CA PRO A 277 18.81 -2.69 6.22
C PRO A 277 20.16 -3.36 5.92
N GLY A 278 21.25 -2.70 6.31
CA GLY A 278 22.62 -3.17 6.04
C GLY A 278 23.13 -2.87 4.63
N ASN A 279 22.39 -2.15 3.78
CA ASN A 279 22.98 -1.62 2.55
C ASN A 279 23.98 -0.49 2.89
N HIS A 280 25.19 -0.58 2.37
CA HIS A 280 26.27 0.35 2.71
C HIS A 280 26.32 1.61 1.84
N PHE A 281 25.40 1.80 0.88
CA PHE A 281 25.50 2.89 -0.09
C PHE A 281 25.61 4.26 0.57
N TRP A 282 24.68 4.59 1.46
CA TRP A 282 24.63 5.87 2.16
C TRP A 282 25.87 6.11 3.05
N TRP A 283 26.35 5.05 3.71
CA TRP A 283 27.60 5.09 4.49
C TRP A 283 28.83 5.30 3.61
N LEU A 284 28.91 4.62 2.46
CA LEU A 284 30.01 4.77 1.51
C LEU A 284 30.06 6.19 0.92
N LEU A 285 28.91 6.82 0.66
CA LEU A 285 28.87 8.22 0.22
C LEU A 285 29.44 9.16 1.29
N TYR A 286 29.00 9.00 2.53
CA TYR A 286 29.45 9.84 3.64
C TYR A 286 30.93 9.65 3.96
N GLU A 287 31.37 8.41 4.19
CA GLU A 287 32.75 8.12 4.63
C GLU A 287 33.82 8.32 3.54
N SER A 288 33.41 8.36 2.27
CA SER A 288 34.29 8.72 1.16
C SER A 288 34.42 10.22 0.95
N GLY A 289 33.56 11.02 1.59
CA GLY A 289 33.49 12.47 1.40
C GLY A 289 32.72 12.92 0.16
N LEU A 290 31.93 12.03 -0.47
CA LEU A 290 31.05 12.39 -1.59
C LEU A 290 29.85 13.22 -1.12
N THR A 291 29.39 13.02 0.12
CA THR A 291 28.37 13.83 0.78
C THR A 291 28.89 14.39 2.10
N PRO A 292 28.46 15.61 2.52
CA PRO A 292 28.94 16.24 3.74
C PRO A 292 28.34 15.62 5.02
N VAL A 293 27.20 14.93 4.88
CA VAL A 293 26.49 14.26 5.97
C VAL A 293 26.01 12.88 5.53
N LEU A 294 25.66 12.04 6.50
CA LEU A 294 24.99 10.77 6.27
C LEU A 294 23.50 11.03 6.06
N TYR A 295 23.04 10.95 4.81
CA TYR A 295 21.63 11.05 4.46
C TYR A 295 20.89 9.73 4.68
N ARG A 296 19.61 9.83 5.02
CA ARG A 296 18.68 8.70 4.99
C ARG A 296 18.19 8.42 3.55
N PRO A 297 17.70 7.20 3.25
CA PRO A 297 17.14 6.89 1.93
C PRO A 297 16.02 7.85 1.47
N ASP A 298 15.15 8.29 2.38
CA ASP A 298 14.07 9.23 2.05
C ASP A 298 14.54 10.67 1.79
N GLU A 299 15.81 10.96 2.06
CA GLU A 299 16.45 12.25 1.76
C GLU A 299 17.22 12.25 0.44
N GLU A 300 17.12 11.19 -0.37
CA GLU A 300 17.90 10.98 -1.60
C GLU A 300 17.87 12.15 -2.59
N ARG A 301 16.79 12.94 -2.63
CA ARG A 301 16.69 14.11 -3.50
C ARG A 301 17.69 15.21 -3.16
N LYS A 302 18.17 15.30 -1.91
CA LYS A 302 19.20 16.25 -1.50
C LYS A 302 20.54 16.01 -2.20
N LEU A 303 20.76 14.81 -2.77
CA LEU A 303 21.94 14.51 -3.57
C LEU A 303 22.06 15.43 -4.80
N LEU A 304 20.94 15.87 -5.37
CA LEU A 304 20.92 16.76 -6.52
C LEU A 304 21.57 18.11 -6.21
N GLU A 305 21.47 18.59 -4.98
CA GLU A 305 22.13 19.83 -4.50
C GLU A 305 23.66 19.70 -4.52
N HIS A 306 24.16 18.46 -4.44
CA HIS A 306 25.58 18.14 -4.51
C HIS A 306 26.00 17.68 -5.90
N GLY A 307 25.18 17.84 -6.95
CA GLY A 307 25.50 17.36 -8.29
C GLY A 307 25.55 15.83 -8.41
N LEU A 308 24.93 15.11 -7.47
CA LEU A 308 24.88 13.65 -7.41
C LEU A 308 23.48 13.14 -7.80
N GLY A 309 23.43 12.05 -8.56
CA GLY A 309 22.17 11.39 -8.92
C GLY A 309 22.20 9.88 -8.69
N ILE A 310 21.01 9.26 -8.69
CA ILE A 310 20.84 7.81 -8.56
C ILE A 310 19.79 7.31 -9.57
N THR A 311 20.11 6.22 -10.25
CA THR A 311 19.19 5.46 -11.11
C THR A 311 19.49 3.96 -10.97
N ASN A 312 18.68 3.12 -11.61
CA ASN A 312 18.99 1.71 -11.82
C ASN A 312 19.13 1.36 -13.31
N LEU A 313 19.84 0.27 -13.59
CA LEU A 313 19.95 -0.34 -14.92
C LEU A 313 18.61 -0.95 -15.36
N VAL A 314 17.96 -1.70 -14.45
CA VAL A 314 16.66 -2.33 -14.65
C VAL A 314 15.67 -1.72 -13.65
N MET A 315 14.49 -1.32 -14.14
CA MET A 315 13.53 -0.54 -13.33
C MET A 315 12.64 -1.40 -12.43
N ARG A 316 12.32 -2.64 -12.85
CA ARG A 316 11.54 -3.56 -12.01
C ARG A 316 12.35 -4.02 -10.81
N ALA A 317 11.69 -4.17 -9.68
CA ALA A 317 12.35 -4.72 -8.51
C ALA A 317 12.65 -6.24 -8.66
N SER A 318 13.52 -6.76 -7.81
CA SER A 318 13.77 -8.21 -7.65
C SER A 318 14.07 -8.58 -6.18
N ARG A 319 13.91 -9.87 -5.82
CA ARG A 319 14.37 -10.39 -4.52
C ARG A 319 15.88 -10.61 -4.53
N SER A 320 16.39 -11.05 -5.66
CA SER A 320 17.79 -11.35 -5.87
C SER A 320 18.25 -10.87 -7.23
N GLU A 321 19.55 -10.58 -7.34
CA GLU A 321 20.19 -10.26 -8.63
C GLU A 321 20.08 -11.45 -9.61
N SER A 322 19.98 -12.68 -9.08
CA SER A 322 19.78 -13.90 -9.86
C SER A 322 18.43 -13.97 -10.59
N ASP A 323 17.48 -13.10 -10.23
CA ASP A 323 16.14 -13.07 -10.85
C ASP A 323 16.13 -12.23 -12.15
N LEU A 324 17.26 -11.62 -12.50
CA LEU A 324 17.43 -10.84 -13.73
C LEU A 324 18.20 -11.66 -14.77
N THR A 325 17.65 -11.72 -15.98
CA THR A 325 18.35 -12.39 -17.09
C THR A 325 19.40 -11.47 -17.69
N TRP A 326 20.42 -12.04 -18.34
CA TRP A 326 21.41 -11.24 -19.05
C TRP A 326 20.79 -10.40 -20.18
N ALA A 327 19.79 -10.93 -20.88
CA ALA A 327 19.10 -10.21 -21.95
C ALA A 327 18.41 -8.94 -21.42
N GLU A 328 17.72 -9.07 -20.30
CA GLU A 328 17.08 -7.95 -19.61
C GLU A 328 18.09 -6.90 -19.15
N MET A 329 19.22 -7.33 -18.58
CA MET A 329 20.29 -6.40 -18.22
C MET A 329 20.85 -5.66 -19.44
N ALA A 330 21.07 -6.37 -20.54
CA ALA A 330 21.61 -5.79 -21.78
C ALA A 330 20.66 -4.74 -22.38
N GLU A 331 19.35 -5.01 -22.35
CA GLU A 331 18.31 -4.04 -22.73
C GLU A 331 18.33 -2.82 -21.81
N GLY A 332 18.34 -3.02 -20.48
CA GLY A 332 18.48 -1.95 -19.50
C GLY A 332 19.74 -1.10 -19.72
N GLY A 333 20.85 -1.72 -20.13
CA GLY A 333 22.08 -1.04 -20.52
C GLY A 333 21.91 -0.12 -21.73
N ALA A 334 21.15 -0.53 -22.74
CA ALA A 334 20.84 0.31 -23.89
C ALA A 334 20.02 1.54 -23.51
N LEU A 335 18.93 1.33 -22.75
CA LEU A 335 18.08 2.41 -22.26
C LEU A 335 18.83 3.37 -21.32
N LEU A 336 19.72 2.85 -20.49
CA LEU A 336 20.55 3.68 -19.62
C LEU A 336 21.51 4.56 -20.42
N ARG A 337 22.12 4.08 -21.51
CA ARG A 337 22.97 4.91 -22.39
C ARG A 337 22.18 6.08 -23.00
N GLU A 338 20.91 5.88 -23.36
CA GLU A 338 20.04 6.97 -23.83
C GLU A 338 19.82 8.03 -22.75
N ARG A 339 19.56 7.61 -21.50
CA ARG A 339 19.42 8.54 -20.36
C ARG A 339 20.71 9.29 -20.08
N VAL A 340 21.85 8.59 -20.09
CA VAL A 340 23.18 9.22 -19.90
C VAL A 340 23.45 10.23 -21.01
N ALA A 341 23.13 9.91 -22.27
CA ALA A 341 23.28 10.83 -23.39
C ALA A 341 22.37 12.07 -23.26
N ARG A 342 21.16 11.91 -22.68
CA ARG A 342 20.22 13.00 -22.43
C ARG A 342 20.65 13.92 -21.28
N PHE A 343 21.02 13.36 -20.14
CA PHE A 343 21.30 14.14 -18.92
C PHE A 343 22.76 14.57 -18.78
N ARG A 344 23.67 13.94 -19.54
CA ARG A 344 25.11 14.23 -19.61
C ARG A 344 25.77 14.45 -18.23
N PRO A 345 25.69 13.45 -17.32
CA PRO A 345 26.53 13.45 -16.13
C PRO A 345 28.01 13.39 -16.54
N ARG A 346 28.92 13.93 -15.73
CA ARG A 346 30.36 13.88 -16.05
C ARG A 346 30.94 12.50 -15.82
N ILE A 347 30.48 11.83 -14.77
CA ILE A 347 30.85 10.46 -14.41
C ILE A 347 29.58 9.62 -14.26
N VAL A 348 29.62 8.39 -14.75
CA VAL A 348 28.65 7.34 -14.42
C VAL A 348 29.36 6.27 -13.61
N ALA A 349 28.90 6.04 -12.38
CA ALA A 349 29.42 5.00 -11.48
C ALA A 349 28.47 3.79 -11.45
N LEU A 350 28.92 2.69 -12.05
CA LEU A 350 28.16 1.45 -12.22
C LEU A 350 28.46 0.53 -11.03
N LEU A 351 27.46 0.30 -10.17
CA LEU A 351 27.60 -0.43 -8.92
C LEU A 351 27.53 -1.95 -9.12
N GLY A 352 28.53 -2.50 -9.79
CA GLY A 352 28.74 -3.93 -10.01
C GLY A 352 29.29 -4.22 -11.40
N LYS A 353 30.13 -5.26 -11.53
CA LYS A 353 30.75 -5.59 -12.84
C LYS A 353 29.70 -5.96 -13.89
N ASN A 354 28.64 -6.67 -13.52
CA ASN A 354 27.58 -7.02 -14.47
C ASN A 354 26.77 -5.80 -14.90
N VAL A 355 26.54 -4.85 -13.99
CA VAL A 355 25.90 -3.56 -14.31
C VAL A 355 26.74 -2.83 -15.36
N TYR A 356 28.05 -2.73 -15.12
CA TYR A 356 28.97 -2.13 -16.08
C TYR A 356 29.01 -2.85 -17.42
N ARG A 357 29.13 -4.19 -17.43
CA ARG A 357 29.16 -4.96 -18.69
C ARG A 357 27.92 -4.73 -19.53
N ALA A 358 26.75 -4.74 -18.90
CA ALA A 358 25.48 -4.52 -19.59
C ALA A 358 25.39 -3.09 -20.15
N TYR A 359 25.75 -2.09 -19.33
CA TYR A 359 25.84 -0.69 -19.76
C TYR A 359 26.84 -0.46 -20.90
N ALA A 360 27.99 -1.15 -20.89
CA ALA A 360 29.02 -1.03 -21.93
C ALA A 360 28.77 -1.92 -23.16
N GLY A 361 27.67 -2.69 -23.19
CA GLY A 361 27.35 -3.63 -24.27
C GLY A 361 28.36 -4.77 -24.42
N LEU A 362 29.01 -5.16 -23.32
CA LEU A 362 29.99 -6.24 -23.28
C LEU A 362 29.30 -7.60 -23.07
N LYS A 363 30.01 -8.70 -23.33
CA LYS A 363 29.54 -10.05 -22.95
C LYS A 363 29.60 -10.22 -21.43
N ALA A 364 28.73 -11.06 -20.86
CA ALA A 364 28.68 -11.37 -19.43
C ALA A 364 30.03 -11.85 -18.85
N SER A 365 30.82 -12.55 -19.67
CA SER A 365 32.13 -13.09 -19.31
C SER A 365 33.31 -12.10 -19.47
N ALA A 366 33.08 -10.90 -20.01
CA ALA A 366 34.15 -9.95 -20.30
C ALA A 366 34.91 -9.57 -19.00
N PRO A 367 36.25 -9.53 -19.01
CA PRO A 367 37.01 -9.09 -17.84
C PRO A 367 36.74 -7.60 -17.58
N VAL A 368 36.55 -7.25 -16.31
CA VAL A 368 36.30 -5.87 -15.86
C VAL A 368 37.10 -5.64 -14.59
N GLN A 369 37.87 -4.56 -14.57
CA GLN A 369 38.57 -4.08 -13.37
C GLN A 369 37.71 -3.06 -12.63
N TRP A 370 37.91 -2.95 -11.32
CA TRP A 370 37.30 -1.85 -10.55
C TRP A 370 38.04 -0.54 -10.84
N GLY A 371 37.34 0.60 -10.69
CA GLY A 371 37.91 1.92 -10.92
C GLY A 371 37.47 2.55 -12.25
N PRO A 372 38.16 3.62 -12.69
CA PRO A 372 37.88 4.27 -13.96
C PRO A 372 38.12 3.32 -15.14
N GLN A 373 37.26 3.41 -16.14
CA GLN A 373 37.32 2.55 -17.31
C GLN A 373 37.88 3.32 -18.50
N PRO A 374 38.68 2.66 -19.37
CA PRO A 374 39.31 3.32 -20.51
C PRO A 374 38.34 3.60 -21.67
N ARG A 375 37.10 3.11 -21.57
CA ARG A 375 36.09 3.21 -22.62
C ARG A 375 35.05 4.26 -22.27
N GLU A 376 34.53 4.89 -23.31
CA GLU A 376 33.34 5.72 -23.25
C GLU A 376 32.27 5.10 -24.17
N SER A 377 31.18 4.66 -23.57
CA SER A 377 29.96 4.19 -24.25
C SER A 377 29.08 5.37 -24.66
N VAL A 378 29.23 6.51 -23.99
CA VAL A 378 28.66 7.81 -24.36
C VAL A 378 29.82 8.83 -24.39
N PRO A 379 30.09 9.50 -25.53
CA PRO A 379 31.22 10.42 -25.66
C PRO A 379 31.22 11.53 -24.60
N GLY A 380 32.38 11.75 -23.97
CA GLY A 380 32.59 12.77 -22.96
C GLY A 380 32.07 12.43 -21.56
N VAL A 381 31.64 11.19 -21.34
CA VAL A 381 31.20 10.69 -20.03
C VAL A 381 32.18 9.66 -19.50
N VAL A 382 32.77 9.94 -18.35
CA VAL A 382 33.71 9.02 -17.69
C VAL A 382 32.95 7.86 -17.06
N GLU A 383 33.41 6.64 -17.30
CA GLU A 383 32.81 5.43 -16.75
C GLU A 383 33.62 4.90 -15.58
N PHE A 384 32.96 4.55 -14.48
CA PHE A 384 33.60 4.01 -13.28
C PHE A 384 32.90 2.73 -12.84
N ALA A 385 33.64 1.62 -12.75
CA ALA A 385 33.11 0.38 -12.21
C ALA A 385 33.36 0.34 -10.69
N ALA A 386 32.29 0.41 -9.91
CA ALA A 386 32.33 0.37 -8.45
C ALA A 386 31.73 -0.94 -7.91
N PRO A 387 32.16 -1.44 -6.74
CA PRO A 387 31.54 -2.61 -6.13
C PRO A 387 30.10 -2.33 -5.69
N ASN A 388 29.28 -3.38 -5.68
CA ASN A 388 27.92 -3.29 -5.17
C ASN A 388 27.92 -2.98 -3.64
N PRO A 389 27.14 -1.99 -3.17
CA PRO A 389 27.03 -1.63 -1.75
C PRO A 389 26.23 -2.64 -0.90
N SER A 390 25.62 -3.65 -1.51
CA SER A 390 24.92 -4.75 -0.84
C SER A 390 25.77 -5.42 0.27
N PRO A 391 25.16 -5.82 1.40
CA PRO A 391 25.86 -6.59 2.43
C PRO A 391 26.30 -7.97 1.93
N ARG A 392 25.70 -8.48 0.84
CA ARG A 392 26.07 -9.76 0.20
C ARG A 392 27.30 -9.66 -0.72
N SER A 393 27.85 -8.45 -0.90
CA SER A 393 29.03 -8.25 -1.74
C SER A 393 30.24 -9.00 -1.17
N THR A 394 30.95 -9.74 -2.02
CA THR A 394 32.21 -10.41 -1.65
C THR A 394 33.39 -9.44 -1.51
N VAL A 395 33.21 -8.17 -1.91
CA VAL A 395 34.23 -7.13 -1.74
C VAL A 395 34.15 -6.57 -0.31
N PRO A 396 35.24 -6.64 0.48
CA PRO A 396 35.29 -6.10 1.83
C PRO A 396 34.90 -4.62 1.89
N TYR A 397 34.27 -4.19 2.98
CA TYR A 397 33.83 -2.80 3.15
C TYR A 397 34.98 -1.80 2.97
N SER A 398 36.14 -2.05 3.58
CA SER A 398 37.34 -1.21 3.43
C SER A 398 37.72 -1.00 1.96
N ARG A 399 37.73 -2.08 1.16
CA ARG A 399 38.05 -1.98 -0.27
C ARG A 399 36.97 -1.23 -1.05
N ARG A 400 35.69 -1.37 -0.68
CA ARG A 400 34.61 -0.57 -1.28
C ARG A 400 34.79 0.91 -0.97
N LEU A 401 35.11 1.24 0.28
CA LEU A 401 35.36 2.60 0.71
C LEU A 401 36.56 3.22 -0.02
N ASP A 402 37.65 2.48 -0.22
CA ASP A 402 38.80 2.96 -0.99
C ASP A 402 38.43 3.32 -2.43
N LEU A 403 37.59 2.51 -3.09
CA LEU A 403 37.11 2.77 -4.45
C LEU A 403 36.15 3.97 -4.50
N PHE A 404 35.31 4.16 -3.48
CA PHE A 404 34.46 5.36 -3.38
C PHE A 404 35.29 6.62 -3.11
N ARG A 405 36.40 6.52 -2.35
CA ARG A 405 37.36 7.62 -2.17
C ARG A 405 38.11 7.95 -3.45
N GLU A 406 38.44 6.94 -4.25
CA GLU A 406 39.01 7.14 -5.60
C GLU A 406 38.02 7.87 -6.51
N LEU A 407 36.74 7.46 -6.48
CA LEU A 407 35.65 8.13 -7.19
C LEU A 407 35.48 9.60 -6.75
N ALA A 408 35.59 9.88 -5.45
CA ALA A 408 35.56 11.24 -4.91
C ALA A 408 36.72 12.10 -5.45
N ARG A 409 37.94 11.55 -5.50
CA ARG A 409 39.12 12.24 -6.08
C ARG A 409 38.97 12.46 -7.58
N LEU A 410 38.44 11.48 -8.31
CA LEU A 410 38.15 11.60 -9.74
C LEU A 410 37.12 12.70 -9.99
N ARG A 411 36.04 12.75 -9.20
CA ARG A 411 35.07 13.85 -9.26
C ARG A 411 35.75 15.20 -9.02
N ALA A 412 36.60 15.30 -8.01
CA ALA A 412 37.30 16.55 -7.69
C ALA A 412 38.28 16.98 -8.79
N SER A 413 38.97 16.05 -9.45
CA SER A 413 39.94 16.37 -10.52
C SER A 413 39.27 16.95 -11.78
N LEU A 414 37.98 16.69 -11.96
CA LEU A 414 37.18 17.27 -13.01
C LEU A 414 36.80 18.74 -12.71
N GLY A 415 36.97 19.25 -11.48
CA GLY A 415 36.60 20.61 -11.08
C GLY A 415 35.09 20.78 -10.84
N ALA A 416 34.67 21.89 -10.22
CA ALA A 416 33.25 22.19 -10.05
C ALA A 416 32.62 22.70 -11.37
N ARG A 417 31.31 22.49 -11.54
CA ARG A 417 30.54 23.16 -12.60
C ARG A 417 30.19 24.60 -12.24
#